data_AF-A0A9W4GGV3-F1
#
_entry.id   AF-A0A9W4GGV3-F1
#
_cell.length_a   1.000
_cell.length_b   1.000
_cell.length_c   1.000
_cell.angle_alpha   90.00
_cell.angle_beta   90.00
_cell.angle_gamma   90.00
#
_symmetry.space_group_name_H-M   'P 1'
#
loop_
_entity.id
_entity.type
_entity.pdbx_description
1 polymer ?
#
loop_
_entity_poly.entity_id
_entity_poly.type
_entity_poly.pdbx_seq_one_letter_code
_entity_poly.pdbx_strand_id
1 'polypeptide(L)'
;METYTTEEGDWMTRERIARVIIKNSLGPTDYQQILFAKIVEMIWKVLISLHRSTGAQAKVDMIWNFWSKRCSESASVREHIGDIRSLHMELAETGIIFGDYLLARSMSKSLPPYDGFVSSIFAGIRDLKKADPNYMANKIFEEEMCRNSKYE
;
A
#
# COMPACT_ATOMS: atom_id res chain seq x y z
N MET A 1 -15.88 -19.86 -37.79
CA MET A 1 -15.93 -20.27 -36.37
C MET A 1 -14.75 -21.21 -36.16
N GLU A 2 -13.53 -20.66 -35.98
CA GLU A 2 -12.30 -21.47 -35.78
C GLU A 2 -11.11 -20.54 -35.48
N THR A 3 -10.91 -20.18 -34.21
CA THR A 3 -9.67 -19.54 -33.69
C THR A 3 -9.40 -19.88 -32.21
N TYR A 4 -10.34 -20.54 -31.51
CA TYR A 4 -10.23 -20.78 -30.06
C TYR A 4 -9.22 -21.88 -29.67
N THR A 5 -8.85 -22.78 -30.58
CA THR A 5 -8.00 -23.94 -30.27
C THR A 5 -6.50 -23.61 -30.21
N THR A 6 -6.03 -22.52 -30.83
CA THR A 6 -4.62 -22.15 -30.86
C THR A 6 -4.15 -21.42 -29.61
N GLU A 7 -5.01 -20.62 -28.97
CA GLU A 7 -4.65 -19.85 -27.77
C GLU A 7 -4.57 -20.71 -26.51
N GLU A 8 -5.49 -21.68 -26.34
CA GLU A 8 -5.47 -22.60 -25.19
C GLU A 8 -4.22 -23.51 -25.19
N GLY A 9 -3.80 -23.98 -26.36
CA GLY A 9 -2.59 -24.79 -26.51
C GLY A 9 -1.30 -24.02 -26.18
N ASP A 10 -1.24 -22.74 -26.55
CA ASP A 10 -0.13 -21.85 -26.21
C ASP A 10 -0.12 -21.53 -24.72
N TRP A 11 -1.28 -21.24 -24.12
CA TRP A 11 -1.41 -21.00 -22.68
C TRP A 11 -0.94 -22.21 -21.84
N MET A 12 -1.41 -23.41 -22.17
CA MET A 12 -1.03 -24.64 -21.46
C MET A 12 0.48 -24.92 -21.56
N THR A 13 1.08 -24.60 -22.70
CA THR A 13 2.53 -24.74 -22.91
C THR A 13 3.30 -23.75 -22.04
N ARG A 14 2.90 -22.48 -22.04
CA ARG A 14 3.49 -21.44 -21.18
C ARG A 14 3.35 -21.76 -19.69
N GLU A 15 2.19 -22.27 -19.28
CA GLU A 15 1.94 -22.65 -17.89
C GLU A 15 2.82 -23.83 -17.44
N ARG A 16 3.10 -24.78 -18.35
CA ARG A 16 4.02 -25.88 -18.08
C ARG A 16 5.47 -25.39 -17.94
N ILE A 17 5.91 -24.50 -18.84
CA ILE A 17 7.25 -23.90 -18.80
C ILE A 17 7.45 -23.12 -17.50
N ALA A 18 6.52 -22.22 -17.17
CA ALA A 18 6.57 -21.43 -15.93
C ALA A 18 6.65 -22.32 -14.69
N ARG A 19 5.89 -23.42 -14.64
CA ARG A 19 5.95 -24.39 -13.54
C ARG A 19 7.32 -25.01 -13.35
N VAL A 20 7.96 -25.43 -14.44
CA VAL A 20 9.30 -26.05 -14.39
C VAL A 20 10.32 -25.02 -13.91
N ILE A 21 10.28 -23.80 -14.45
CA ILE A 21 11.20 -22.71 -14.04
C ILE A 21 11.03 -22.40 -12.55
N ILE A 22 9.79 -22.24 -12.07
CA ILE A 22 9.52 -21.94 -10.66
C ILE A 22 10.01 -23.08 -9.78
N LYS A 23 9.64 -24.33 -10.09
CA LYS A 23 10.05 -25.51 -9.29
C LYS A 23 11.57 -25.68 -9.20
N ASN A 24 12.30 -25.41 -10.28
CA ASN A 24 13.76 -25.51 -10.30
C ASN A 24 14.46 -24.37 -9.55
N SER A 25 13.76 -23.26 -9.31
CA SER A 25 14.31 -22.09 -8.63
C SER A 25 14.13 -22.13 -7.11
N LEU A 26 13.44 -23.15 -6.58
CA LEU A 26 13.08 -23.23 -5.16
C LEU A 26 13.99 -24.17 -4.38
N GLY A 27 14.21 -23.83 -3.11
CA GLY A 27 14.83 -24.73 -2.15
C GLY A 27 13.92 -25.93 -1.80
N PRO A 28 14.47 -26.99 -1.17
CA PRO A 28 13.72 -28.21 -0.86
C PRO A 28 12.45 -27.96 -0.03
N THR A 29 12.51 -27.02 0.92
CA THR A 29 11.40 -26.66 1.82
C THR A 29 10.24 -26.01 1.07
N ASP A 30 10.52 -25.00 0.24
CA ASP A 30 9.48 -24.28 -0.51
C ASP A 30 8.88 -25.16 -1.61
N TYR A 31 9.70 -26.03 -2.21
CA TYR A 31 9.26 -27.02 -3.18
C TYR A 31 8.20 -27.98 -2.61
N GLN A 32 8.38 -28.45 -1.37
CA GLN A 32 7.42 -29.33 -0.71
C GLN A 32 6.07 -28.63 -0.49
N GLN A 33 6.08 -27.34 -0.17
CA GLN A 33 4.87 -26.56 0.07
C GLN A 33 4.03 -26.34 -1.19
N ILE A 34 4.68 -26.27 -2.37
CA ILE A 34 3.99 -26.05 -3.65
C ILE A 34 3.76 -27.34 -4.46
N LEU A 35 4.17 -28.50 -3.94
CA LEU A 35 4.20 -29.77 -4.68
C LEU A 35 2.84 -30.15 -5.27
N PHE A 36 1.77 -29.90 -4.50
CA PHE A 36 0.39 -30.27 -4.84
C PHE A 36 -0.38 -29.17 -5.59
N ALA A 37 0.20 -28.00 -5.80
CA ALA A 37 -0.46 -26.90 -6.49
C ALA A 37 -0.61 -27.21 -7.99
N LYS A 38 -1.87 -27.23 -8.46
CA LYS A 38 -2.24 -27.67 -9.81
C LYS A 38 -2.17 -26.60 -10.89
N ILE A 39 -1.97 -25.33 -10.53
CA ILE A 39 -1.88 -24.21 -11.47
C ILE A 39 -0.82 -23.22 -10.99
N VAL A 40 -0.18 -22.50 -11.93
CA VAL A 40 0.88 -21.51 -11.62
C VAL A 40 0.39 -20.44 -10.65
N GLU A 41 -0.87 -20.01 -10.77
CA GLU A 41 -1.46 -19.03 -9.86
C GLU A 41 -1.46 -19.48 -8.40
N MET A 42 -1.78 -20.76 -8.12
CA MET A 42 -1.74 -21.32 -6.77
C MET A 42 -0.31 -21.40 -6.25
N ILE A 43 0.65 -21.81 -7.10
CA ILE A 43 2.06 -21.83 -6.76
C ILE A 43 2.52 -20.42 -6.34
N TRP A 44 2.16 -19.42 -7.14
CA TRP A 44 2.50 -18.02 -6.88
C TRP A 44 1.89 -17.51 -5.58
N LYS A 45 0.62 -17.81 -5.30
CA LYS A 45 -0.05 -17.46 -4.04
C LYS A 45 0.61 -18.08 -2.82
N VAL A 46 1.02 -19.35 -2.89
CA VAL A 46 1.72 -20.04 -1.80
C VAL A 46 3.12 -19.46 -1.58
N LEU A 47 3.86 -19.18 -2.66
CA LEU A 47 5.18 -18.53 -2.53
C LEU A 47 5.07 -17.12 -1.95
N ILE A 48 4.06 -16.35 -2.36
CA ILE A 48 3.74 -15.07 -1.73
C ILE A 48 3.45 -15.28 -0.24
N SER A 49 2.63 -16.26 0.15
CA SER A 49 2.32 -16.44 1.57
C SER A 49 3.53 -16.90 2.39
N LEU A 50 4.42 -17.71 1.82
CA LEU A 50 5.65 -18.16 2.49
C LEU A 50 6.63 -17.01 2.67
N HIS A 51 6.94 -16.28 1.60
CA HIS A 51 8.00 -15.27 1.61
C HIS A 51 7.53 -13.84 1.92
N ARG A 52 6.25 -13.52 1.70
CA ARG A 52 5.61 -12.28 2.21
C ARG A 52 4.84 -12.52 3.50
N SER A 53 5.05 -13.62 4.23
CA SER A 53 4.57 -13.68 5.63
C SER A 53 5.37 -12.68 6.47
N THR A 54 5.01 -11.41 6.36
CA THR A 54 5.35 -10.41 7.36
C THR A 54 4.82 -10.96 8.67
N GLY A 55 5.73 -11.44 9.53
CA GLY A 55 5.36 -12.05 10.80
C GLY A 55 4.45 -11.11 11.59
N ALA A 56 3.64 -11.65 12.51
CA ALA A 56 2.69 -10.84 13.28
C ALA A 56 3.35 -9.60 13.89
N GLN A 57 4.59 -9.73 14.38
CA GLN A 57 5.40 -8.63 14.87
C GLN A 57 5.64 -7.55 13.80
N ALA A 58 6.13 -7.92 12.62
CA ALA A 58 6.41 -6.97 11.55
C ALA A 58 5.14 -6.27 11.04
N LYS A 59 3.97 -6.93 11.07
CA LYS A 59 2.68 -6.27 10.77
C LYS A 59 2.32 -5.24 11.84
N VAL A 60 2.53 -5.57 13.12
CA VAL A 60 2.34 -4.63 14.23
C VAL A 60 3.30 -3.45 14.11
N ASP A 61 4.57 -3.70 13.76
CA ASP A 61 5.58 -2.65 13.57
C ASP A 61 5.19 -1.70 12.42
N MET A 62 4.67 -2.23 11.31
CA MET A 62 4.15 -1.41 10.20
C MET A 62 2.96 -0.55 10.61
N ILE A 63 1.99 -1.11 11.34
CA ILE A 63 0.85 -0.35 11.88
C ILE A 63 1.35 0.74 12.81
N TRP A 64 2.28 0.40 13.71
CA TRP A 64 2.86 1.36 14.65
C TRP A 64 3.54 2.50 13.91
N ASN A 65 4.42 2.19 12.96
CA ASN A 65 5.12 3.17 12.13
C ASN A 65 4.14 4.10 11.40
N PHE A 66 3.06 3.57 10.83
CA PHE A 66 2.04 4.36 10.17
C PHE A 66 1.39 5.39 11.10
N TRP A 67 1.04 5.01 12.34
CA TRP A 67 0.40 5.91 13.31
C TRP A 67 1.38 6.87 14.01
N SER A 68 2.63 6.45 14.18
CA SER A 68 3.66 7.23 14.87
C SER A 68 4.42 8.17 13.94
N LYS A 69 4.31 8.03 12.61
CA LYS A 69 5.04 8.89 11.66
C LYS A 69 4.67 10.36 11.88
N ARG A 70 5.70 11.20 12.02
CA ARG A 70 5.59 12.66 12.19
C ARG A 70 6.48 13.36 11.18
N CYS A 71 6.01 14.46 10.63
CA CYS A 71 6.78 15.33 9.78
C CYS A 71 7.61 16.25 10.68
N SER A 72 8.91 16.32 10.42
CA SER A 72 9.78 17.30 11.08
C SER A 72 9.43 18.71 10.59
N GLU A 73 9.69 19.73 11.41
CA GLU A 73 9.45 21.14 11.07
C GLU A 73 10.27 21.61 9.86
N SER A 74 11.43 20.99 9.63
CA SER A 74 12.32 21.28 8.50
C SER A 74 12.13 20.35 7.30
N ALA A 75 11.22 19.37 7.39
CA ALA A 75 11.00 18.38 6.35
C ALA A 75 9.94 18.84 5.36
N SER A 76 10.06 18.38 4.11
CA SER A 76 9.05 18.64 3.08
C SER A 76 7.75 17.93 3.41
N VAL A 77 6.68 18.70 3.64
CA VAL A 77 5.32 18.17 3.86
C VAL A 77 4.84 17.33 2.67
N ARG A 78 5.27 17.67 1.45
CA ARG A 78 4.96 16.90 0.24
C ARG A 78 5.58 15.50 0.28
N GLU A 79 6.86 15.42 0.60
CA GLU A 79 7.56 14.13 0.70
C GLU A 79 6.96 13.29 1.82
N HIS A 80 6.72 13.91 2.97
CA HIS A 80 6.12 13.24 4.13
C HIS A 80 4.72 12.67 3.85
N ILE A 81 3.85 13.42 3.14
CA ILE A 81 2.55 12.89 2.72
C ILE A 81 2.71 11.74 1.73
N GLY A 82 3.72 11.81 0.84
CA GLY A 82 4.09 10.72 -0.05
C GLY A 82 4.45 9.45 0.73
N ASP A 83 5.30 9.58 1.75
CA ASP A 83 5.69 8.47 2.61
C ASP A 83 4.51 7.81 3.33
N ILE A 84 3.57 8.61 3.85
CA ILE A 84 2.38 8.07 4.51
C ILE A 84 1.51 7.27 3.53
N ARG A 85 1.38 7.73 2.28
CA ARG A 85 0.68 6.98 1.22
C ARG A 85 1.41 5.69 0.89
N SER A 86 2.73 5.71 0.79
CA SER A 86 3.53 4.51 0.55
C SER A 86 3.34 3.47 1.67
N LEU A 87 3.42 3.89 2.93
CA LEU A 87 3.15 3.00 4.08
C LEU A 87 1.72 2.43 4.06
N HIS A 88 0.72 3.23 3.67
CA HIS A 88 -0.66 2.76 3.52
C HIS A 88 -0.80 1.70 2.43
N MET A 89 -0.13 1.86 1.28
CA MET A 89 -0.10 0.86 0.22
C MET A 89 0.61 -0.43 0.67
N GLU A 90 1.75 -0.32 1.36
CA GLU A 90 2.46 -1.48 1.91
C GLU A 90 1.60 -2.26 2.91
N LEU A 91 0.89 -1.56 3.80
CA LEU A 91 -0.07 -2.18 4.72
C LEU A 91 -1.17 -2.92 3.96
N ALA A 92 -1.74 -2.32 2.90
CA ALA A 92 -2.75 -2.97 2.08
C ALA A 92 -2.20 -4.23 1.39
N GLU A 93 -0.95 -4.22 0.92
CA GLU A 93 -0.28 -5.39 0.34
C GLU A 93 -0.10 -6.54 1.34
N THR A 94 0.01 -6.24 2.64
CA THR A 94 0.07 -7.25 3.71
C THR A 94 -1.31 -7.72 4.21
N GLY A 95 -2.38 -7.20 3.59
CA GLY A 95 -3.78 -7.51 3.91
C GLY A 95 -4.40 -6.62 4.99
N ILE A 96 -3.74 -5.53 5.38
CA ILE A 96 -4.25 -4.57 6.37
C ILE A 96 -4.79 -3.36 5.63
N ILE A 97 -6.12 -3.27 5.52
CA ILE A 97 -6.80 -2.21 4.78
C ILE A 97 -7.31 -1.15 5.75
N PHE A 98 -6.80 0.07 5.64
CA PHE A 98 -7.36 1.24 6.30
C PHE A 98 -8.27 2.00 5.34
N GLY A 99 -9.45 2.39 5.81
CA GLY A 99 -10.34 3.26 5.05
C GLY A 99 -9.72 4.64 4.80
N ASP A 100 -10.11 5.26 3.69
CA ASP A 100 -9.61 6.56 3.23
C ASP A 100 -9.64 7.65 4.30
N TYR A 101 -10.69 7.69 5.14
CA TYR A 101 -10.78 8.66 6.24
C TYR A 101 -9.68 8.49 7.30
N LEU A 102 -9.17 7.27 7.52
CA LEU A 102 -8.05 7.01 8.43
C LEU A 102 -6.73 7.45 7.81
N LEU A 103 -6.57 7.29 6.50
CA LEU A 103 -5.42 7.83 5.77
C LEU A 103 -5.39 9.36 5.84
N ALA A 104 -6.52 10.00 5.55
CA ALA A 104 -6.71 11.44 5.70
C ALA A 104 -6.39 11.91 7.12
N ARG A 105 -6.90 11.21 8.14
CA ARG A 105 -6.61 11.52 9.55
C ARG A 105 -5.14 11.36 9.90
N SER A 106 -4.48 10.31 9.40
CA SER A 106 -3.06 10.05 9.64
C SER A 106 -2.20 11.17 9.05
N MET A 107 -2.42 11.54 7.78
CA MET A 107 -1.75 12.68 7.14
C MET A 107 -1.88 13.94 7.99
N SER A 108 -3.10 14.28 8.38
CA SER A 108 -3.39 15.46 9.18
C SER A 108 -2.75 15.48 10.58
N LYS A 109 -2.78 14.36 11.31
CA LYS A 109 -2.20 14.26 12.65
C LYS A 109 -0.67 14.13 12.66
N SER A 110 -0.09 13.81 11.51
CA SER A 110 1.34 13.63 11.37
C SER A 110 2.11 14.93 11.13
N LEU A 111 1.44 16.03 10.80
CA LEU A 111 2.07 17.31 10.53
C LEU A 111 2.45 18.05 11.83
N PRO A 112 3.38 19.03 11.78
CA PRO A 112 3.64 20.04 12.83
C PRO A 112 2.36 20.82 13.19
N PRO A 113 2.38 21.97 13.92
CA PRO A 113 1.16 22.58 14.44
C PRO A 113 0.32 23.28 13.34
N TYR A 114 -0.31 22.45 12.50
CA TYR A 114 -1.42 22.73 11.61
C TYR A 114 -2.74 22.37 12.31
N ASP A 115 -2.72 21.99 13.59
CA ASP A 115 -3.89 21.46 14.31
C ASP A 115 -5.15 22.34 14.12
N GLY A 116 -5.02 23.67 14.16
CA GLY A 116 -6.14 24.58 13.92
C GLY A 116 -6.69 24.55 12.48
N PHE A 117 -5.80 24.46 11.48
CA PHE A 117 -6.16 24.39 10.07
C PHE A 117 -6.73 23.01 9.68
N VAL A 118 -6.09 21.96 10.15
CA VAL A 118 -6.55 20.58 10.00
C VAL A 118 -7.94 20.40 10.64
N SER A 119 -8.14 20.92 11.85
CA SER A 119 -9.44 20.86 12.52
C SER A 119 -10.52 21.62 11.75
N SER A 120 -10.21 22.74 11.10
CA SER A 120 -11.19 23.48 10.30
C SER A 120 -11.56 22.74 9.01
N ILE A 121 -10.62 22.04 8.36
CA ILE A 121 -10.93 21.19 7.21
C ILE A 121 -11.87 20.05 7.63
N PHE A 122 -11.55 19.33 8.70
CA PHE A 122 -12.40 18.23 9.18
C PHE A 122 -13.77 18.70 9.65
N ALA A 123 -13.88 19.89 10.25
CA ALA A 123 -15.17 20.48 10.63
C ALA A 123 -16.09 20.75 9.42
N GLY A 124 -15.51 20.99 8.23
CA GLY A 124 -16.25 21.15 6.98
C GLY A 124 -16.76 19.82 6.38
N ILE A 125 -16.20 18.68 6.79
CA ILE A 125 -16.54 17.37 6.27
C ILE A 125 -17.72 16.79 7.07
N ARG A 126 -18.93 16.98 6.55
CA ARG A 126 -20.17 16.45 7.19
C ARG A 126 -20.34 14.93 7.07
N ASP A 127 -19.66 14.31 6.11
CA ASP A 127 -19.72 12.87 5.85
C ASP A 127 -18.30 12.33 5.76
N LEU A 128 -17.96 11.38 6.64
CA LEU A 128 -16.64 10.75 6.70
C LEU A 128 -16.25 10.08 5.36
N LYS A 129 -17.22 9.66 4.56
CA LYS A 129 -16.96 9.12 3.20
C LYS A 129 -16.48 10.17 2.21
N LYS A 130 -16.64 11.45 2.53
CA LYS A 130 -16.10 12.59 1.77
C LYS A 130 -14.72 13.03 2.25
N ALA A 131 -14.17 12.40 3.29
CA ALA A 131 -12.78 12.59 3.70
C ALA A 131 -11.85 11.88 2.69
N ASP A 132 -11.75 12.45 1.49
CA ASP A 132 -10.87 11.99 0.44
C ASP A 132 -9.42 12.41 0.76
N PRO A 133 -8.47 11.45 0.88
CA PRO A 133 -7.05 11.72 1.10
C PRO A 133 -6.44 12.65 0.05
N ASN A 134 -6.94 12.64 -1.19
CA ASN A 134 -6.44 13.51 -2.25
C ASN A 134 -6.89 14.96 -2.04
N TYR A 135 -8.17 15.16 -1.72
CA TYR A 135 -8.67 16.46 -1.31
C TYR A 135 -7.89 17.01 -0.11
N MET A 136 -7.64 16.18 0.90
CA MET A 136 -6.91 16.58 2.11
C MET A 136 -5.46 16.95 1.79
N ALA A 137 -4.75 16.13 1.01
CA ALA A 137 -3.39 16.43 0.58
C ALA A 137 -3.31 17.75 -0.17
N ASN A 138 -4.26 18.01 -1.09
CA ASN A 138 -4.30 19.27 -1.84
C ASN A 138 -4.50 20.47 -0.91
N LYS A 139 -5.42 20.39 0.06
CA LYS A 139 -5.65 21.46 1.03
C LYS A 139 -4.44 21.73 1.93
N ILE A 140 -3.72 20.66 2.32
CA ILE A 140 -2.47 20.79 3.06
C ILE A 140 -1.41 21.50 2.21
N PHE A 141 -1.26 21.12 0.93
CA PHE A 141 -0.29 21.76 0.04
C PHE A 141 -0.61 23.22 -0.26
N GLU A 142 -1.89 23.59 -0.36
CA GLU A 142 -2.31 24.99 -0.49
C GLU A 142 -1.89 25.82 0.73
N GLU A 143 -2.13 25.32 1.94
CA GLU A 143 -1.74 26.01 3.18
C GLU A 143 -0.22 26.09 3.35
N GLU A 144 0.51 25.04 2.99
CA GLU A 144 1.97 25.03 2.97
C GLU A 144 2.52 26.19 2.12
N MET A 145 1.99 26.36 0.91
CA MET A 145 2.38 27.44 0.00
C MET A 145 2.06 28.82 0.59
N CYS A 146 0.88 28.98 1.19
CA CYS A 146 0.48 30.24 1.84
C CYS A 146 1.35 30.61 3.06
N ARG A 147 1.91 29.61 3.76
CA ARG A 147 2.84 29.87 4.87
C ARG A 147 4.20 30.29 4.33
N ASN A 148 4.73 29.59 3.34
CA ASN A 148 6.03 29.91 2.75
C ASN A 148 6.04 31.30 2.10
N SER A 149 4.94 31.70 1.43
CA SER A 149 4.82 33.04 0.83
C SER A 149 4.72 34.19 1.83
N LYS A 150 4.56 33.93 3.13
CA LYS A 150 4.54 34.96 4.19
C LYS A 150 5.92 35.23 4.78
N TYR A 151 6.90 34.37 4.50
CA TYR A 151 8.26 34.46 5.01
C TYR A 151 9.28 34.86 3.94
N GLU A 152 8.84 35.09 2.70
CA GLU A 152 9.57 35.76 1.61
C GLU A 152 9.20 37.25 1.55
#